data_AF-A0A540X6P1-F1
#
_entry.id   AF-A0A540X6P1-F1
#
_cell.length_a   1.000
_cell.length_b   1.000
_cell.length_c   1.000
_cell.angle_alpha   90.00
_cell.angle_beta   90.00
_cell.angle_gamma   90.00
#
_symmetry.space_group_name_H-M   'P 1'
#
loop_
_entity.id
_entity.type
_entity.pdbx_description
1 polymer ?
#
loop_
_entity_poly.entity_id
_entity_poly.type
_entity_poly.pdbx_seq_one_letter_code
_entity_poly.pdbx_strand_id
1 'polypeptide(L)'
;MKLTRLTVHHFRSVAPGTELTPGPALNLVLGENGTGRTTLLELISIVLASDFASLIHERFALEYELAFPGMKLHVYARNDTRVPERTEPTARQGAGLLPLRTPTTDSGLQPLIEVELLLSSPSARLVMRADAEGIDCKVDGAPAWTRTMHWSLLDRSVWTLLFMTAQYIDAGMKERLKELLRRTFLLAPQRFDEALGMFERLGTIRYAMEARDGEVFPLGLMALPGWMPGWLKERVEQEPLLDALELRHDALERSFLSRFVSLAGLESGRLRVEVLEKRSFDNGGRVGFGGFAFHFVRRDGRELPQAELGFGQKRLLSLLYYLDVNEDFAILDEPANGLHPRWVEAGLRELGGRQVFLATQSPLPLEHPVFASEEELRAALIHCAPVLHEGREHMGWAHPTRQLAAKLFDAHRSGARPLGALLREHAVW
;
A
#
# COMPACT_ATOMS: atom_id res chain seq x y z
N MET A 1 -9.87 2.57 1.20
CA MET A 1 -9.36 2.84 -0.16
C MET A 1 -9.45 1.56 -0.99
N LYS A 2 -9.77 1.64 -2.29
CA LYS A 2 -9.84 0.48 -3.21
C LYS A 2 -9.32 0.85 -4.60
N LEU A 3 -8.45 0.05 -5.21
CA LEU A 3 -8.05 0.15 -6.62
C LEU A 3 -9.17 -0.40 -7.51
N THR A 4 -9.76 0.45 -8.35
CA THR A 4 -10.90 0.07 -9.21
C THR A 4 -10.53 -0.10 -10.66
N ARG A 5 -9.46 0.54 -11.12
CA ARG A 5 -8.93 0.42 -12.47
C ARG A 5 -7.41 0.61 -12.46
N LEU A 6 -6.70 -0.15 -13.29
CA LEU A 6 -5.29 0.02 -13.61
C LEU A 6 -5.10 -0.18 -15.11
N THR A 7 -4.55 0.81 -15.79
CA THR A 7 -4.16 0.76 -17.20
C THR A 7 -2.66 0.99 -17.31
N VAL A 8 -1.99 0.07 -17.99
CA VAL A 8 -0.55 0.10 -18.24
C VAL A 8 -0.32 0.50 -19.70
N HIS A 9 0.01 1.77 -19.91
CA HIS A 9 0.36 2.28 -21.23
C HIS A 9 1.79 1.87 -21.60
N HIS A 10 2.72 1.96 -20.64
CA HIS A 10 4.10 1.51 -20.78
C HIS A 10 4.68 1.15 -19.40
N PHE A 11 5.19 -0.07 -19.22
CA PHE A 11 5.90 -0.47 -18.00
C PHE A 11 6.70 -1.74 -18.24
N ARG A 12 8.04 -1.63 -18.19
CA ARG A 12 8.96 -2.77 -18.38
C ARG A 12 8.55 -3.62 -19.61
N SER A 13 8.47 -4.94 -19.47
CA SER A 13 8.05 -5.86 -20.56
C SER A 13 6.55 -6.18 -20.55
N VAL A 14 5.71 -5.40 -19.87
CA VAL A 14 4.26 -5.61 -19.87
C VAL A 14 3.69 -5.20 -21.23
N ALA A 15 2.68 -5.93 -21.72
CA ALA A 15 2.01 -5.59 -22.96
C ALA A 15 1.36 -4.20 -22.87
N PRO A 16 1.67 -3.26 -23.77
CA PRO A 16 1.03 -1.94 -23.80
C PRO A 16 -0.49 -2.03 -23.92
N GLY A 17 -1.20 -1.14 -23.22
CA GLY A 17 -2.67 -1.12 -23.20
C GLY A 17 -3.29 -2.18 -22.30
N THR A 18 -2.51 -2.86 -21.45
CA THR A 18 -3.03 -3.79 -20.45
C THR A 18 -3.97 -3.05 -19.50
N GLU A 19 -5.19 -3.55 -19.33
CA GLU A 19 -6.20 -2.98 -18.43
C GLU A 19 -6.72 -4.04 -17.45
N LEU A 20 -6.76 -3.67 -16.18
CA LEU A 20 -7.28 -4.48 -15.09
C LEU A 20 -8.35 -3.69 -14.33
N THR A 21 -9.42 -4.37 -13.94
CA THR A 21 -10.50 -3.85 -13.10
C THR A 21 -10.68 -4.77 -11.90
N PRO A 22 -9.81 -4.66 -10.87
CA PRO A 22 -9.81 -5.56 -9.73
C PRO A 22 -11.13 -5.53 -8.95
N GLY A 23 -11.54 -6.67 -8.42
CA GLY A 23 -12.65 -6.78 -7.49
C GLY A 23 -12.36 -6.06 -6.15
N PRO A 24 -13.41 -5.64 -5.41
CA PRO A 24 -13.26 -4.84 -4.19
C PRO A 24 -12.76 -5.63 -2.96
N ALA A 25 -12.77 -6.96 -3.05
CA ALA A 25 -12.36 -7.89 -2.00
C ALA A 25 -11.12 -8.68 -2.44
N LEU A 26 -11.25 -9.97 -2.74
CA LEU A 26 -10.13 -10.83 -3.13
C LEU A 26 -9.80 -10.74 -4.62
N ASN A 27 -8.51 -10.64 -4.94
CA ASN A 27 -7.93 -10.68 -6.28
C ASN A 27 -6.78 -11.70 -6.29
N LEU A 28 -6.98 -12.82 -6.98
CA LEU A 28 -6.01 -13.89 -7.15
C LEU A 28 -5.17 -13.63 -8.39
N VAL A 29 -3.86 -13.50 -8.19
CA VAL A 29 -2.86 -13.31 -9.24
C VAL A 29 -2.26 -14.68 -9.59
N LEU A 30 -2.66 -15.20 -10.74
CA LEU A 30 -2.41 -16.56 -11.18
C LEU A 30 -1.45 -16.62 -12.37
N GLY A 31 -0.85 -17.78 -12.61
CA GLY A 31 0.10 -18.00 -13.71
C GLY A 31 1.35 -18.73 -13.26
N GLU A 32 2.13 -19.22 -14.23
CA GLU A 32 3.36 -19.95 -13.97
C GLU A 32 4.48 -19.06 -13.36
N ASN A 33 5.57 -19.70 -12.95
CA ASN A 33 6.76 -18.97 -12.53
C ASN A 33 7.36 -18.18 -13.70
N GLY A 34 7.69 -16.90 -13.46
CA GLY A 34 8.28 -16.03 -14.47
C GLY A 34 7.26 -15.30 -15.37
N THR A 35 5.95 -15.50 -15.22
CA THR A 35 4.93 -14.83 -16.06
C THR A 35 4.59 -13.40 -15.62
N GLY A 36 5.26 -12.88 -14.59
CA GLY A 36 5.09 -11.50 -14.11
C GLY A 36 4.17 -11.30 -12.92
N ARG A 37 3.81 -12.36 -12.17
CA ARG A 37 2.99 -12.26 -10.94
C ARG A 37 3.59 -11.30 -9.90
N THR A 38 4.85 -11.50 -9.53
CA THR A 38 5.56 -10.63 -8.59
C THR A 38 5.69 -9.21 -9.14
N THR A 39 5.97 -9.04 -10.44
CA THR A 39 6.01 -7.73 -11.09
C THR A 39 4.67 -6.99 -10.99
N LEU A 40 3.54 -7.69 -11.14
CA LEU A 40 2.22 -7.11 -10.95
C LEU A 40 1.98 -6.70 -9.50
N LEU A 41 2.33 -7.54 -8.52
CA LEU A 41 2.18 -7.21 -7.10
C LEU A 41 3.06 -6.00 -6.70
N GLU A 42 4.28 -5.91 -7.22
CA GLU A 42 5.15 -4.74 -7.05
C GLU A 42 4.53 -3.48 -7.64
N LEU A 43 3.99 -3.55 -8.86
CA LEU A 43 3.29 -2.43 -9.49
C LEU A 43 2.07 -1.99 -8.69
N ILE A 44 1.27 -2.93 -8.18
CA ILE A 44 0.13 -2.63 -7.30
C ILE A 44 0.62 -1.91 -6.03
N SER A 45 1.73 -2.35 -5.45
CA SER A 45 2.35 -1.68 -4.29
C SER A 45 2.71 -0.23 -4.61
N ILE A 46 3.38 0.00 -5.74
CA ILE A 46 3.75 1.34 -6.26
C ILE A 46 2.51 2.21 -6.48
N VAL A 47 1.47 1.67 -7.11
CA VAL A 47 0.23 2.38 -7.44
C VAL A 47 -0.56 2.76 -6.18
N LEU A 48 -0.71 1.83 -5.23
CA LEU A 48 -1.41 2.09 -3.96
C LEU A 48 -0.62 3.05 -3.06
N ALA A 49 0.72 2.97 -3.07
CA ALA A 49 1.59 3.96 -2.42
C ALA A 49 1.52 5.31 -3.14
N SER A 50 1.17 5.26 -4.42
CA SER A 50 1.31 6.33 -5.40
C SER A 50 2.71 6.95 -5.32
N ASP A 51 3.74 6.11 -5.15
CA ASP A 51 5.14 6.46 -4.98
C ASP A 51 5.96 5.82 -6.10
N PHE A 52 6.52 6.66 -6.96
CA PHE A 52 7.23 6.26 -8.17
C PHE A 52 8.74 6.45 -8.07
N ALA A 53 9.27 6.69 -6.86
CA ALA A 53 10.70 6.96 -6.66
C ALA A 53 11.59 5.83 -7.20
N SER A 54 11.14 4.57 -7.09
CA SER A 54 11.87 3.41 -7.63
C SER A 54 11.94 3.39 -9.16
N LEU A 55 11.08 4.16 -9.85
CA LEU A 55 10.98 4.21 -11.31
C LEU A 55 11.55 5.50 -11.90
N ILE A 56 12.22 6.33 -11.10
CA ILE A 56 12.74 7.64 -11.53
C ILE A 56 13.72 7.56 -12.72
N HIS A 57 14.43 6.43 -12.85
CA HIS A 57 15.37 6.18 -13.93
C HIS A 57 14.82 5.28 -15.05
N GLU A 58 13.54 4.88 -14.97
CA GLU A 58 12.89 3.99 -15.93
C GLU A 58 11.76 4.72 -16.68
N ARG A 59 11.49 4.28 -17.91
CA ARG A 59 10.35 4.79 -18.68
C ARG A 59 9.07 4.10 -18.24
N PHE A 60 8.03 4.88 -17.91
CA PHE A 60 6.71 4.33 -17.61
C PHE A 60 5.59 5.30 -17.96
N ALA A 61 4.38 4.76 -18.13
CA ALA A 61 3.14 5.49 -18.25
C ALA A 61 2.01 4.60 -17.68
N LEU A 62 1.43 5.05 -16.58
CA LEU A 62 0.46 4.33 -15.77
C LEU A 62 -0.75 5.21 -15.53
N GLU A 63 -1.92 4.61 -15.55
CA GLU A 63 -3.18 5.27 -15.24
C GLU A 63 -3.98 4.39 -14.29
N TYR A 64 -4.55 4.95 -13.24
CA TYR A 64 -5.29 4.16 -12.26
C TYR A 64 -6.35 4.97 -11.54
N GLU A 65 -7.32 4.25 -10.98
CA GLU A 65 -8.40 4.82 -10.21
C GLU A 65 -8.47 4.22 -8.81
N LEU A 66 -8.60 5.10 -7.82
CA LEU A 66 -8.78 4.75 -6.42
C LEU A 66 -10.13 5.27 -5.93
N ALA A 67 -10.91 4.39 -5.30
CA ALA A 67 -12.16 4.73 -4.65
C ALA A 67 -11.99 4.86 -3.13
N PHE A 68 -12.56 5.92 -2.58
CA PHE A 68 -12.69 6.19 -1.15
C PHE A 68 -14.17 6.43 -0.82
N PRO A 69 -14.57 6.30 0.45
CA PRO A 69 -15.91 6.73 0.87
C PRO A 69 -16.15 8.20 0.48
N GLY A 70 -17.10 8.43 -0.44
CA GLY A 70 -17.48 9.77 -0.90
C GLY A 70 -16.52 10.46 -1.86
N MET A 71 -15.48 9.77 -2.36
CA MET A 71 -14.48 10.35 -3.25
C MET A 71 -13.96 9.33 -4.27
N LYS A 72 -13.62 9.80 -5.47
CA LYS A 72 -12.86 9.04 -6.47
C LYS A 72 -11.62 9.82 -6.88
N LEU A 73 -10.52 9.11 -7.04
CA LEU A 73 -9.26 9.65 -7.50
C LEU A 73 -8.88 8.95 -8.80
N HIS A 74 -8.60 9.71 -9.83
CA HIS A 74 -7.96 9.25 -11.05
C HIS A 74 -6.54 9.82 -11.08
N VAL A 75 -5.57 8.97 -11.38
CA VAL A 75 -4.17 9.36 -11.45
C VAL A 75 -3.59 8.88 -12.77
N TYR A 76 -2.91 9.78 -13.46
CA TYR A 76 -2.05 9.47 -14.59
C TYR A 76 -0.62 9.87 -14.24
N ALA A 77 0.31 8.92 -14.26
CA ALA A 77 1.71 9.15 -13.96
C ALA A 77 2.58 8.61 -15.10
N ARG A 78 3.50 9.43 -15.60
CA ARG A 78 4.46 9.04 -16.62
C ARG A 78 5.85 9.57 -16.33
N ASN A 79 6.83 8.87 -16.86
CA ASN A 79 8.23 9.31 -16.95
C ASN A 79 8.72 8.91 -18.33
N ASP A 80 8.79 9.86 -19.26
CA ASP A 80 9.10 9.56 -20.67
C ASP A 80 9.87 10.72 -21.33
N THR A 81 10.48 10.48 -22.49
CA THR A 81 11.25 11.48 -23.23
C THR A 81 10.39 12.46 -24.02
N ARG A 82 9.11 12.14 -24.24
CA ARG A 82 8.17 12.98 -25.01
C ARG A 82 7.48 14.00 -24.10
N VAL A 83 7.40 15.24 -24.55
CA VAL A 83 6.59 16.30 -23.95
C VAL A 83 5.35 16.48 -24.83
N PRO A 84 4.13 16.20 -24.37
CA PRO A 84 2.94 16.68 -25.06
C PRO A 84 2.97 18.20 -25.15
N GLU A 85 2.58 18.77 -26.29
CA GLU A 85 2.50 20.23 -26.46
C GLU A 85 1.56 20.84 -25.41
N ARG A 86 2.01 21.95 -24.81
CA ARG A 86 1.35 22.65 -23.70
C ARG A 86 0.17 23.46 -24.24
N THR A 87 -1.06 22.98 -24.06
CA THR A 87 -2.25 23.80 -24.32
C THR A 87 -2.50 24.74 -23.14
N GLU A 88 -2.11 26.00 -23.33
CA GLU A 88 -2.27 27.20 -22.49
C GLU A 88 -1.38 27.33 -21.23
N PRO A 89 -0.46 28.32 -21.19
CA PRO A 89 0.17 28.77 -19.96
C PRO A 89 -0.72 29.76 -19.21
N THR A 90 -1.16 29.40 -18.00
CA THR A 90 -1.58 30.41 -17.01
C THR A 90 -0.32 31.06 -16.45
N ALA A 91 -0.28 32.40 -16.43
CA ALA A 91 0.86 33.16 -15.93
C ALA A 91 1.16 32.77 -14.48
N ARG A 92 2.34 32.20 -14.23
CA ARG A 92 2.79 31.82 -12.89
C ARG A 92 3.16 33.07 -12.10
N GLN A 93 2.35 33.45 -11.11
CA GLN A 93 2.73 34.51 -10.17
C GLN A 93 3.82 33.99 -9.23
N GLY A 94 4.98 34.65 -9.21
CA GLY A 94 6.09 34.34 -8.30
C GLY A 94 7.49 34.27 -8.90
N ALA A 95 7.70 34.65 -10.17
CA ALA A 95 9.02 34.69 -10.82
C ALA A 95 9.89 35.88 -10.37
N GLY A 96 10.07 36.04 -9.05
CA GLY A 96 10.73 37.18 -8.44
C GLY A 96 11.81 36.82 -7.43
N LEU A 97 12.48 35.67 -7.55
CA LEU A 97 13.71 35.37 -6.80
C LEU A 97 14.67 34.56 -7.69
N LEU A 98 15.97 34.86 -7.55
CA LEU A 98 17.13 34.43 -8.33
C LEU A 98 17.01 33.04 -8.99
N PRO A 99 17.50 32.85 -10.25
CA PRO A 99 17.52 31.54 -10.90
C PRO A 99 18.54 30.63 -10.19
N LEU A 100 18.05 29.83 -9.26
CA LEU A 100 18.82 28.75 -8.64
C LEU A 100 18.53 27.46 -9.41
N ARG A 101 19.63 26.79 -9.80
CA ARG A 101 19.68 25.67 -10.76
C ARG A 101 18.52 24.68 -10.64
N THR A 102 17.80 24.48 -11.75
CA THR A 102 16.97 23.30 -11.99
C THR A 102 17.85 22.06 -11.84
N PRO A 103 17.46 21.04 -11.06
CA PRO A 103 18.16 19.77 -11.08
C PRO A 103 18.12 19.23 -12.51
N THR A 104 19.29 19.09 -13.13
CA THR A 104 19.41 18.42 -14.44
C THR A 104 19.06 16.96 -14.26
N THR A 105 17.93 16.53 -14.82
CA THR A 105 17.64 15.10 -15.00
C THR A 105 18.57 14.57 -16.08
N ASP A 106 19.69 13.96 -15.67
CA ASP A 106 20.71 13.38 -16.57
C ASP A 106 20.15 12.32 -17.54
N SER A 107 18.94 11.80 -17.29
CA SER A 107 18.29 10.77 -18.11
C SER A 107 17.55 11.28 -19.35
N GLY A 108 17.30 12.60 -19.46
CA GLY A 108 16.44 13.16 -20.51
C GLY A 108 14.95 12.78 -20.39
N LEU A 109 14.56 12.10 -19.31
CA LEU A 109 13.17 11.78 -19.01
C LEU A 109 12.46 12.97 -18.38
N GLN A 110 11.18 13.12 -18.71
CA GLN A 110 10.33 14.16 -18.18
C GLN A 110 9.15 13.53 -17.43
N PRO A 111 9.10 13.70 -16.09
CA PRO A 111 8.01 13.19 -15.30
C PRO A 111 6.78 14.10 -15.44
N LEU A 112 5.61 13.47 -15.42
CA LEU A 112 4.31 14.15 -15.33
C LEU A 112 3.41 13.30 -14.42
N ILE A 113 2.76 13.97 -13.48
CA ILE A 113 1.71 13.41 -12.63
C ILE A 113 0.48 14.30 -12.81
N GLU A 114 -0.62 13.71 -13.25
CA GLU A 114 -1.93 14.34 -13.29
C GLU A 114 -2.86 13.58 -12.34
N VAL A 115 -3.61 14.33 -11.55
CA VAL A 115 -4.50 13.79 -10.53
C VAL A 115 -5.83 14.52 -10.64
N GLU A 116 -6.89 13.76 -10.85
CA GLU A 116 -8.26 14.23 -10.80
C GLU A 116 -8.95 13.63 -9.58
N LEU A 117 -9.38 14.50 -8.67
CA LEU A 117 -10.14 14.12 -7.48
C LEU A 117 -11.58 14.62 -7.61
N LEU A 118 -12.52 13.68 -7.57
CA LEU A 118 -13.95 13.91 -7.59
C LEU A 118 -14.54 13.66 -6.20
N LEU A 119 -15.12 14.70 -5.60
CA LEU A 119 -15.84 14.61 -4.33
C LEU A 119 -17.34 14.51 -4.58
N SER A 120 -18.05 13.69 -3.81
CA SER A 120 -19.48 13.44 -4.03
C SER A 120 -20.43 14.36 -3.27
N SER A 121 -20.02 14.93 -2.13
CA SER A 121 -20.91 15.77 -1.30
C SER A 121 -20.15 16.81 -0.45
N PRO A 122 -20.30 18.12 -0.71
CA PRO A 122 -20.83 18.67 -1.96
C PRO A 122 -19.97 18.21 -3.14
N SER A 123 -20.50 18.23 -4.36
CA SER A 123 -19.71 17.86 -5.53
C SER A 123 -18.61 18.89 -5.78
N ALA A 124 -17.38 18.45 -5.96
CA ALA A 124 -16.31 19.31 -6.47
C ALA A 124 -15.28 18.47 -7.21
N ARG A 125 -14.60 19.11 -8.16
CA ARG A 125 -13.55 18.53 -8.98
C ARG A 125 -12.24 19.28 -8.75
N LEU A 126 -11.25 18.59 -8.20
CA LEU A 126 -9.89 19.11 -8.07
C LEU A 126 -9.00 18.43 -9.11
N VAL A 127 -8.28 19.21 -9.89
CA VAL A 127 -7.30 18.71 -10.87
C VAL A 127 -5.94 19.27 -10.50
N MET A 128 -5.01 18.39 -10.11
CA MET A 128 -3.62 18.73 -9.84
C MET A 128 -2.77 18.17 -10.97
N ARG A 129 -1.91 19.01 -11.55
CA ARG A 129 -0.91 18.61 -12.52
C ARG A 129 0.46 19.01 -12.02
N ALA A 130 1.40 18.09 -12.09
CA ALA A 130 2.76 18.28 -11.63
C ALA A 130 3.74 17.76 -12.68
N ASP A 131 4.77 18.54 -12.97
CA ASP A 131 5.84 18.20 -13.90
C ASP A 131 7.20 18.70 -13.38
N ALA A 132 8.24 18.65 -14.22
CA ALA A 132 9.57 19.12 -13.87
C ALA A 132 9.65 20.64 -13.61
N GLU A 133 8.69 21.44 -14.09
CA GLU A 133 8.67 22.88 -13.87
C GLU A 133 7.93 23.27 -12.58
N GLY A 134 6.91 22.51 -12.19
CA GLY A 134 6.13 22.81 -11.01
C GLY A 134 4.83 22.04 -10.86
N ILE A 135 3.98 22.51 -9.94
CA ILE A 135 2.60 22.03 -9.76
C ILE A 135 1.63 23.16 -10.09
N ASP A 136 0.56 22.84 -10.80
CA ASP A 136 -0.66 23.63 -10.87
C ASP A 136 -1.87 22.86 -10.34
N CYS A 137 -2.85 23.61 -9.83
CA CYS A 137 -4.09 23.06 -9.30
C CYS A 137 -5.28 23.90 -9.76
N LYS A 138 -6.33 23.22 -10.22
CA LYS A 138 -7.62 23.79 -10.58
C LYS A 138 -8.71 23.20 -9.70
N VAL A 139 -9.68 24.02 -9.32
CA VAL A 139 -10.90 23.60 -8.60
C VAL A 139 -12.09 24.01 -9.44
N ASP A 140 -12.92 23.03 -9.83
CA ASP A 140 -14.09 23.21 -10.70
C ASP A 140 -13.77 23.98 -12.00
N GLY A 141 -12.57 23.73 -12.53
CA GLY A 141 -12.05 24.35 -13.75
C GLY A 141 -11.37 25.71 -13.54
N ALA A 142 -11.56 26.36 -12.40
CA ALA A 142 -10.89 27.63 -12.09
C ALA A 142 -9.47 27.39 -11.55
N PRO A 143 -8.46 28.16 -11.98
CA PRO A 143 -7.11 28.07 -11.41
C PRO A 143 -7.15 28.47 -9.93
N ALA A 144 -6.70 27.56 -9.07
CA ALA A 144 -6.65 27.78 -7.63
C ALA A 144 -5.25 28.17 -7.17
N TRP A 145 -4.22 27.49 -7.69
CA TRP A 145 -2.84 27.68 -7.25
C TRP A 145 -1.82 27.16 -8.25
N THR A 146 -0.61 27.72 -8.25
CA THR A 146 0.53 27.22 -9.02
C THR A 146 1.84 27.54 -8.30
N ARG A 147 2.83 26.64 -8.37
CA ARG A 147 4.15 26.83 -7.78
C ARG A 147 5.24 26.10 -8.54
N THR A 148 6.41 26.72 -8.64
CA THR A 148 7.62 26.09 -9.19
C THR A 148 8.24 25.10 -8.22
N MET A 149 8.84 24.04 -8.75
CA MET A 149 9.53 23.02 -7.97
C MET A 149 11.04 23.08 -8.16
N HIS A 150 11.78 22.67 -7.13
CA HIS A 150 13.24 22.65 -7.11
C HIS A 150 13.82 21.27 -6.77
N TRP A 151 12.98 20.23 -6.86
CA TRP A 151 13.30 18.84 -6.53
C TRP A 151 12.61 17.91 -7.54
N SER A 152 13.05 16.64 -7.62
CA SER A 152 12.48 15.68 -8.57
C SER A 152 11.05 15.30 -8.18
N LEU A 153 10.11 15.48 -9.11
CA LEU A 153 8.70 15.15 -8.90
C LEU A 153 8.48 13.74 -8.37
N LEU A 154 9.24 12.77 -8.87
CA LEU A 154 9.08 11.35 -8.54
C LEU A 154 9.70 10.96 -7.20
N ASP A 155 10.47 11.83 -6.55
CA ASP A 155 10.99 11.59 -5.19
C ASP A 155 9.90 11.72 -4.11
N ARG A 156 8.68 12.12 -4.52
CA ARG A 156 7.52 12.28 -3.64
C ARG A 156 6.37 11.43 -4.14
N SER A 157 5.62 10.88 -3.18
CA SER A 157 4.34 10.26 -3.49
C SER A 157 3.31 11.30 -3.94
N VAL A 158 2.33 10.87 -4.72
CA VAL A 158 1.15 11.67 -5.07
C VAL A 158 0.44 12.19 -3.82
N TRP A 159 0.45 11.42 -2.72
CA TRP A 159 -0.11 11.83 -1.44
C TRP A 159 0.60 13.04 -0.85
N THR A 160 1.92 13.11 -0.97
CA THR A 160 2.70 14.28 -0.54
C THR A 160 2.37 15.49 -1.40
N LEU A 161 2.25 15.32 -2.72
CA LEU A 161 1.89 16.40 -3.64
C LEU A 161 0.48 16.95 -3.34
N LEU A 162 -0.50 16.06 -3.12
CA LEU A 162 -1.84 16.45 -2.70
C LEU A 162 -1.85 17.16 -1.35
N PHE A 163 -1.07 16.68 -0.38
CA PHE A 163 -0.93 17.34 0.92
C PHE A 163 -0.38 18.76 0.79
N MET A 164 0.63 18.95 -0.07
CA MET A 164 1.20 20.27 -0.35
C MET A 164 0.18 21.19 -1.03
N THR A 165 -0.50 20.69 -2.07
CA THR A 165 -1.57 21.43 -2.77
C THR A 165 -2.68 21.85 -1.80
N ALA A 166 -3.06 20.95 -0.89
CA ALA A 166 -4.10 21.22 0.12
C ALA A 166 -3.75 22.36 1.09
N GLN A 167 -2.48 22.75 1.24
CA GLN A 167 -2.10 23.91 2.07
C GLN A 167 -2.39 25.25 1.40
N TYR A 168 -2.64 25.26 0.09
CA TYR A 168 -2.80 26.50 -0.70
C TYR A 168 -4.19 26.67 -1.32
N ILE A 169 -5.05 25.65 -1.24
CA ILE A 169 -6.46 25.75 -1.61
C ILE A 169 -7.28 26.35 -0.46
N ASP A 170 -8.56 26.65 -0.73
CA ASP A 170 -9.46 27.21 0.27
C ASP A 170 -9.62 26.29 1.49
N ALA A 171 -9.82 26.89 2.67
CA ALA A 171 -9.93 26.16 3.92
C ALA A 171 -11.07 25.12 3.92
N GLY A 172 -12.18 25.41 3.19
CA GLY A 172 -13.30 24.49 3.06
C GLY A 172 -12.92 23.21 2.33
N MET A 173 -12.18 23.32 1.22
CA MET A 173 -11.64 22.18 0.50
C MET A 173 -10.58 21.43 1.32
N LYS A 174 -9.67 22.15 1.99
CA LYS A 174 -8.66 21.52 2.87
C LYS A 174 -9.31 20.62 3.93
N GLU A 175 -10.38 21.08 4.59
CA GLU A 175 -11.11 20.26 5.57
C GLU A 175 -11.76 19.03 4.93
N ARG A 176 -12.26 19.15 3.69
CA ARG A 176 -12.82 18.00 2.94
C ARG A 176 -11.76 16.96 2.56
N LEU A 177 -10.50 17.36 2.39
CA LEU A 177 -9.37 16.47 2.10
C LEU A 177 -8.71 15.89 3.35
N LYS A 178 -9.01 16.43 4.53
CA LYS A 178 -8.29 16.11 5.78
C LYS A 178 -8.21 14.62 6.07
N GLU A 179 -9.32 13.90 5.94
CA GLU A 179 -9.35 12.46 6.21
C GLU A 179 -8.58 11.65 5.16
N LEU A 180 -8.67 12.04 3.88
CA LEU A 180 -7.86 11.45 2.82
C LEU A 180 -6.37 11.62 3.13
N LEU A 181 -5.94 12.86 3.37
CA LEU A 181 -4.54 13.18 3.66
C LEU A 181 -4.04 12.48 4.91
N ARG A 182 -4.83 12.43 5.98
CA ARG A 182 -4.48 11.71 7.22
C ARG A 182 -4.24 10.22 6.96
N ARG A 183 -5.03 9.60 6.09
CA ARG A 183 -4.90 8.17 5.76
C ARG A 183 -3.77 7.87 4.78
N THR A 184 -3.49 8.77 3.84
CA THR A 184 -2.58 8.48 2.72
C THR A 184 -1.18 9.09 2.86
N PHE A 185 -1.01 10.16 3.64
CA PHE A 185 0.26 10.90 3.70
C PHE A 185 1.46 10.04 4.11
N LEU A 186 1.25 9.03 4.96
CA LEU A 186 2.30 8.12 5.45
C LEU A 186 2.10 6.68 4.97
N LEU A 187 1.24 6.50 3.96
CA LEU A 187 0.89 5.20 3.42
C LEU A 187 2.04 4.65 2.58
N ALA A 188 2.59 3.52 3.02
CA ALA A 188 3.62 2.79 2.31
C ALA A 188 3.23 1.29 2.25
N PRO A 189 2.25 0.93 1.39
CA PRO A 189 1.93 -0.47 1.12
C PRO A 189 3.21 -1.20 0.77
N GLN A 190 3.48 -2.31 1.44
CA GLN A 190 4.55 -3.21 1.04
C GLN A 190 3.95 -4.54 0.60
N ARG A 191 4.63 -5.22 -0.32
CA ARG A 191 4.39 -6.63 -0.61
C ARG A 191 4.84 -7.46 0.59
N PHE A 192 3.96 -8.30 1.11
CA PHE A 192 4.32 -9.34 2.06
C PHE A 192 4.71 -10.59 1.26
N ASP A 193 5.99 -10.93 1.27
CA ASP A 193 6.53 -12.04 0.50
C ASP A 193 6.91 -13.24 1.36
N GLU A 194 7.53 -14.23 0.73
CA GLU A 194 7.90 -15.46 1.39
C GLU A 194 9.13 -15.40 2.29
N ALA A 195 9.85 -14.28 2.26
CA ALA A 195 11.06 -14.07 3.04
C ALA A 195 10.73 -13.62 4.47
N LEU A 196 11.77 -13.55 5.31
CA LEU A 196 11.68 -12.96 6.65
C LEU A 196 11.94 -11.45 6.66
N GLY A 197 12.02 -10.80 5.50
CA GLY A 197 12.31 -9.37 5.41
C GLY A 197 11.33 -8.51 6.20
N MET A 198 10.04 -8.89 6.25
CA MET A 198 9.07 -8.19 7.10
C MET A 198 9.40 -8.35 8.60
N PHE A 199 9.75 -9.56 9.04
CA PHE A 199 10.15 -9.84 10.43
C PHE A 199 11.39 -9.05 10.85
N GLU A 200 12.41 -9.04 9.98
CA GLU A 200 13.66 -8.30 10.19
C GLU A 200 13.40 -6.79 10.26
N ARG A 201 12.51 -6.28 9.40
CA ARG A 201 12.09 -4.87 9.44
C ARG A 201 11.43 -4.49 10.75
N LEU A 202 10.63 -5.35 11.39
CA LEU A 202 9.96 -5.02 12.65
C LEU A 202 10.95 -4.46 13.69
N GLY A 203 12.09 -5.13 13.87
CA GLY A 203 13.10 -4.72 14.84
C GLY A 203 13.84 -3.43 14.47
N THR A 204 13.81 -3.01 13.20
CA THR A 204 14.48 -1.79 12.71
C THR A 204 13.54 -0.61 12.54
N ILE A 205 12.23 -0.78 12.80
CA ILE A 205 11.26 0.31 12.77
C ILE A 205 11.70 1.41 13.73
N ARG A 206 11.65 2.64 13.21
CA ARG A 206 11.82 3.86 13.98
C ARG A 206 10.62 4.74 13.75
N TYR A 207 10.18 5.38 14.82
CA TYR A 207 9.05 6.30 14.80
C TYR A 207 9.37 7.46 15.72
N ALA A 208 8.99 8.67 15.35
CA ALA A 208 9.16 9.83 16.23
C ALA A 208 7.86 10.62 16.30
N MET A 209 7.68 11.32 17.40
CA MET A 209 6.58 12.24 17.65
C MET A 209 7.18 13.59 18.01
N GLU A 210 6.63 14.65 17.44
CA GLU A 210 6.95 16.02 17.81
C GLU A 210 5.70 16.64 18.46
N ALA A 211 5.83 17.06 19.70
CA ALA A 211 4.85 17.88 20.39
C ALA A 211 5.21 19.35 20.15
N ARG A 212 4.26 20.16 19.67
CA ARG A 212 4.42 21.59 19.49
C ARG A 212 3.12 22.30 19.82
N ASP A 213 3.19 23.30 20.71
CA ASP A 213 2.03 24.12 21.11
C ASP A 213 0.81 23.27 21.61
N GLY A 214 1.09 22.12 22.22
CA GLY A 214 0.06 21.17 22.71
C GLY A 214 -0.46 20.17 21.69
N GLU A 215 -0.06 20.27 20.42
CA GLU A 215 -0.39 19.30 19.37
C GLU A 215 0.75 18.30 19.17
N VAL A 216 0.42 17.04 18.90
CA VAL A 216 1.41 15.97 18.67
C VAL A 216 1.35 15.49 17.22
N PHE A 217 2.47 15.57 16.54
CA PHE A 217 2.63 15.22 15.13
C PHE A 217 3.50 13.97 14.97
N PRO A 218 3.06 12.96 14.20
CA PRO A 218 3.92 11.86 13.82
C PRO A 218 5.00 12.33 12.84
N LEU A 219 6.22 11.82 13.00
CA LEU A 219 7.35 12.04 12.09
C LEU A 219 7.78 10.72 11.45
N GLY A 220 7.91 10.71 10.12
CA GLY A 220 8.35 9.57 9.32
C GLY A 220 7.21 8.71 8.76
N LEU A 221 7.54 7.85 7.78
CA LEU A 221 6.60 6.90 7.19
C LEU A 221 6.13 5.89 8.25
N MET A 222 4.83 5.58 8.25
CA MET A 222 4.23 4.74 9.28
C MET A 222 4.14 3.30 8.81
N ALA A 223 5.08 2.48 9.26
CA ALA A 223 4.95 1.02 9.22
C ALA A 223 4.43 0.48 10.57
N LEU A 224 3.52 1.22 11.21
CA LEU A 224 2.97 0.89 12.52
C LEU A 224 1.49 0.48 12.42
N PRO A 225 1.02 -0.46 13.25
CA PRO A 225 -0.40 -0.73 13.43
C PRO A 225 -1.19 0.53 13.75
N GLY A 226 -2.42 0.66 13.25
CA GLY A 226 -3.24 1.87 13.42
C GLY A 226 -3.45 2.31 14.88
N TRP A 227 -3.43 1.36 15.83
CA TRP A 227 -3.58 1.62 17.26
C TRP A 227 -2.30 2.11 17.95
N MET A 228 -1.12 1.78 17.42
CA MET A 228 0.16 1.97 18.11
C MET A 228 0.55 3.45 18.30
N PRO A 229 0.34 4.36 17.33
CA PRO A 229 0.61 5.78 17.52
C PRO A 229 -0.18 6.40 18.67
N GLY A 230 -1.44 6.01 18.84
CA GLY A 230 -2.29 6.45 19.95
C GLY A 230 -1.77 5.93 21.29
N TRP A 231 -1.45 4.64 21.36
CA TRP A 231 -0.85 4.04 22.55
C TRP A 231 0.48 4.71 22.93
N LEU A 232 1.37 4.99 21.97
CA LEU A 232 2.64 5.69 22.23
C LEU A 232 2.40 7.11 22.73
N LYS A 233 1.43 7.84 22.14
CA LYS A 233 1.04 9.18 22.58
C LYS A 233 0.62 9.17 24.05
N GLU A 234 -0.28 8.26 24.43
CA GLU A 234 -0.74 8.12 25.82
C GLU A 234 0.41 7.85 26.80
N ARG A 235 1.45 7.13 26.38
CA ARG A 235 2.64 6.90 27.21
C ARG A 235 3.54 8.11 27.34
N VAL A 236 3.65 8.93 26.29
CA VAL A 236 4.40 10.20 26.35
C VAL A 236 3.72 11.19 27.30
N GLU A 237 2.40 11.20 27.33
CA GLU A 237 1.61 12.07 28.21
C GLU A 237 1.67 11.62 29.70
N GLN A 238 2.14 10.40 29.98
CA GLN A 238 2.34 9.89 31.33
C GLN A 238 3.74 10.26 31.85
N GLU A 239 3.82 11.09 32.89
CA GLU A 239 5.09 11.41 33.55
C GLU A 239 5.37 10.52 34.78
N PRO A 240 6.62 10.03 34.96
CA PRO A 240 7.76 10.14 34.04
C PRO A 240 7.70 9.11 32.89
N LEU A 241 8.06 9.53 31.69
CA LEU A 241 8.25 8.62 30.55
C LEU A 241 9.44 7.69 30.81
N LEU A 242 9.18 6.38 30.76
CA LEU A 242 10.19 5.33 30.94
C LEU A 242 11.07 5.16 29.69
N ASP A 243 12.30 4.68 29.87
CA ASP A 243 13.24 4.39 28.76
C ASP A 243 12.77 3.25 27.85
N ALA A 244 11.83 2.43 28.31
CA ALA A 244 11.17 1.42 27.51
C ALA A 244 9.72 1.20 27.93
N LEU A 245 8.89 0.97 26.93
CA LEU A 245 7.47 0.73 27.05
C LEU A 245 7.18 -0.74 26.77
N GLU A 246 6.27 -1.32 27.55
CA GLU A 246 5.83 -2.69 27.35
C GLU A 246 4.32 -2.76 27.12
N LEU A 247 3.93 -3.51 26.09
CA LEU A 247 2.56 -3.85 25.78
C LEU A 247 2.38 -5.36 25.91
N ARG A 248 1.50 -5.79 26.81
CA ARG A 248 1.11 -7.19 26.90
C ARG A 248 0.13 -7.56 25.78
N HIS A 249 0.18 -8.81 25.35
CA HIS A 249 -0.70 -9.35 24.30
C HIS A 249 -2.20 -9.22 24.59
N ASP A 250 -2.59 -9.13 25.87
CA ASP A 250 -3.98 -9.03 26.34
C ASP A 250 -4.43 -7.59 26.59
N ALA A 251 -3.54 -6.60 26.42
CA ALA A 251 -3.87 -5.19 26.63
C ALA A 251 -4.78 -4.63 25.52
N LEU A 252 -4.67 -5.18 24.30
CA LEU A 252 -5.48 -4.78 23.15
C LEU A 252 -6.07 -6.03 22.50
N GLU A 253 -7.38 -6.20 22.68
CA GLU A 253 -8.13 -7.29 22.06
C GLU A 253 -7.94 -7.26 20.54
N ARG A 254 -7.77 -8.45 19.95
CA ARG A 254 -7.58 -8.64 18.51
C ARG A 254 -6.38 -7.90 17.90
N SER A 255 -5.41 -7.42 18.70
CA SER A 255 -4.12 -6.98 18.15
C SER A 255 -3.37 -8.14 17.50
N PHE A 256 -2.40 -7.84 16.62
CA PHE A 256 -1.52 -8.85 16.03
C PHE A 256 -0.85 -9.72 17.10
N LEU A 257 -0.46 -9.12 18.24
CA LEU A 257 0.22 -9.80 19.33
C LEU A 257 -0.73 -10.77 20.05
N SER A 258 -1.95 -10.34 20.35
CA SER A 258 -3.01 -11.18 20.93
C SER A 258 -3.28 -12.41 20.07
N ARG A 259 -3.51 -12.18 18.76
CA ARG A 259 -3.77 -13.25 17.79
C ARG A 259 -2.58 -14.19 17.63
N PHE A 260 -1.36 -13.66 17.59
CA PHE A 260 -0.16 -14.48 17.48
C PHE A 260 -0.02 -15.42 18.67
N VAL A 261 -0.15 -14.92 19.91
CA VAL A 261 -0.06 -15.75 21.13
C VAL A 261 -1.08 -16.88 21.08
N SER A 262 -2.33 -16.57 20.72
CA SER A 262 -3.41 -17.56 20.59
C SER A 262 -3.11 -18.61 19.51
N LEU A 263 -2.77 -18.19 18.29
CA LEU A 263 -2.54 -19.07 17.15
C LEU A 263 -1.26 -19.90 17.27
N ALA A 264 -0.21 -19.35 17.87
CA ALA A 264 1.05 -20.04 18.13
C ALA A 264 0.99 -20.97 19.35
N GLY A 265 -0.13 -20.96 20.10
CA GLY A 265 -0.31 -21.80 21.28
C GLY A 265 0.56 -21.41 22.47
N LEU A 266 0.92 -20.13 22.57
CA LEU A 266 1.74 -19.58 23.64
C LEU A 266 0.86 -19.19 24.84
N GLU A 267 1.46 -19.03 26.01
CA GLU A 267 0.77 -18.59 27.24
C GLU A 267 0.62 -17.08 27.28
N SER A 268 1.69 -16.35 26.96
CA SER A 268 1.66 -14.90 26.90
C SER A 268 2.70 -14.34 25.94
N GLY A 269 2.54 -13.07 25.59
CA GLY A 269 3.48 -12.29 24.79
C GLY A 269 3.57 -10.85 25.26
N ARG A 270 4.72 -10.24 25.05
CA ARG A 270 5.00 -8.82 25.29
C ARG A 270 5.71 -8.23 24.08
N LEU A 271 5.27 -7.04 23.68
CA LEU A 271 6.01 -6.14 22.82
C LEU A 271 6.73 -5.12 23.71
N ARG A 272 8.04 -4.99 23.51
CA ARG A 272 8.88 -3.96 24.10
C ARG A 272 9.24 -2.94 23.03
N VAL A 273 9.14 -1.65 23.37
CA VAL A 273 9.52 -0.51 22.52
C VAL A 273 10.47 0.37 23.30
N GLU A 274 11.64 0.66 22.74
CA GLU A 274 12.65 1.50 23.36
C GLU A 274 12.42 2.98 23.03
N VAL A 275 12.66 3.86 24.01
CA VAL A 275 12.71 5.31 23.81
C VAL A 275 14.15 5.67 23.44
N LEU A 276 14.36 6.03 22.17
CA LEU A 276 15.69 6.28 21.59
C LEU A 276 16.16 7.72 21.78
N GLU A 277 15.23 8.67 21.80
CA GLU A 277 15.54 10.08 22.00
C GLU A 277 14.43 10.79 22.78
N LYS A 278 14.83 11.73 23.62
CA LYS A 278 13.95 12.70 24.28
C LYS A 278 14.61 14.07 24.19
N ARG A 279 13.98 15.00 23.48
CA ARG A 279 14.42 16.39 23.37
C ARG A 279 13.28 17.30 23.80
N SER A 280 13.57 18.27 24.65
CA SER A 280 12.62 19.31 25.02
C SER A 280 13.00 20.62 24.34
N PHE A 281 12.00 21.37 23.91
CA PHE A 281 12.12 22.69 23.31
C PHE A 281 11.22 23.67 24.07
N ASP A 282 11.45 24.98 23.96
CA ASP A 282 10.68 26.00 24.70
C ASP A 282 9.17 25.93 24.45
N ASN A 283 8.75 25.45 23.28
CA ASN A 283 7.36 25.31 22.87
C ASN A 283 6.93 23.86 22.60
N GLY A 284 7.66 22.87 23.13
CA GLY A 284 7.32 21.47 22.94
C GLY A 284 8.46 20.48 23.15
N GLY A 285 8.50 19.43 22.33
CA GLY A 285 9.50 18.38 22.45
C GLY A 285 9.41 17.33 21.36
N ARG A 286 10.43 16.48 21.30
CA ARG A 286 10.49 15.35 20.37
C ARG A 286 10.85 14.08 21.14
N VAL A 287 10.09 13.03 20.87
CA VAL A 287 10.33 11.69 21.42
C VAL A 287 10.44 10.70 20.26
N GLY A 288 11.51 9.91 20.25
CA GLY A 288 11.71 8.86 19.27
C GLY A 288 11.66 7.48 19.89
N PHE A 289 11.14 6.53 19.13
CA PHE A 289 10.90 5.15 19.49
C PHE A 289 11.55 4.21 18.49
N GLY A 290 11.94 3.03 18.95
CA GLY A 290 12.42 1.95 18.11
C GLY A 290 12.71 0.68 18.90
N GLY A 291 13.59 -0.17 18.38
CA GLY A 291 14.02 -1.38 19.08
C GLY A 291 12.87 -2.34 19.40
N PHE A 292 11.88 -2.45 18.51
CA PHE A 292 10.71 -3.30 18.71
C PHE A 292 11.16 -4.75 18.93
N ALA A 293 10.90 -5.27 20.12
CA ALA A 293 11.32 -6.61 20.53
C ALA A 293 10.14 -7.39 21.12
N PHE A 294 10.08 -8.68 20.81
CA PHE A 294 9.03 -9.55 21.29
C PHE A 294 9.57 -10.62 22.24
N HIS A 295 8.87 -10.80 23.35
CA HIS A 295 9.15 -11.84 24.34
C HIS A 295 7.90 -12.64 24.60
N PHE A 296 8.02 -13.96 24.60
CA PHE A 296 6.90 -14.88 24.78
C PHE A 296 7.15 -15.84 25.94
N VAL A 297 6.06 -16.41 26.45
CA VAL A 297 6.10 -17.49 27.43
C VAL A 297 5.32 -18.66 26.86
N ARG A 298 5.92 -19.86 26.91
CA ARG A 298 5.27 -21.12 26.52
C ARG A 298 4.35 -21.58 27.65
N ARG A 299 3.38 -22.46 27.34
CA ARG A 299 2.45 -23.02 28.34
C ARG A 299 3.08 -23.83 29.46
N ASP A 300 4.36 -24.20 29.32
CA ASP A 300 5.13 -24.84 30.38
C ASP A 300 5.93 -23.84 31.24
N GLY A 301 5.63 -22.53 31.09
CA GLY A 301 6.26 -21.43 31.82
C GLY A 301 7.64 -21.01 31.29
N ARG A 302 8.21 -21.71 30.29
CA ARG A 302 9.53 -21.35 29.74
C ARG A 302 9.44 -20.09 28.87
N GLU A 303 10.42 -19.21 29.05
CA GLU A 303 10.58 -18.05 28.19
C GLU A 303 10.98 -18.46 26.77
N LEU A 304 10.51 -17.69 25.79
CA LEU A 304 10.79 -17.85 24.38
C LEU A 304 11.10 -16.48 23.78
N PRO A 305 12.39 -16.13 23.60
CA PRO A 305 12.76 -14.88 22.94
C PRO A 305 12.43 -14.95 21.44
N GLN A 306 12.18 -13.79 20.80
CA GLN A 306 11.84 -13.73 19.37
C GLN A 306 12.86 -14.42 18.45
N ALA A 307 14.14 -14.45 18.84
CA ALA A 307 15.21 -15.07 18.06
C ALA A 307 15.00 -16.59 17.90
N GLU A 308 14.44 -17.23 18.93
CA GLU A 308 14.16 -18.67 18.99
C GLU A 308 12.83 -19.07 18.33
N LEU A 309 12.04 -18.11 17.83
CA LEU A 309 10.86 -18.44 17.04
C LEU A 309 11.26 -19.24 15.79
N GLY A 310 10.52 -20.31 15.51
CA GLY A 310 10.65 -21.07 14.28
C GLY A 310 10.28 -20.24 13.05
N PHE A 311 10.70 -20.68 11.87
CA PHE A 311 10.45 -19.96 10.60
C PHE A 311 8.97 -19.61 10.41
N GLY A 312 8.08 -20.59 10.54
CA GLY A 312 6.63 -20.37 10.42
C GLY A 312 6.04 -19.45 11.49
N GLN A 313 6.60 -19.43 12.71
CA GLN A 313 6.15 -18.51 13.77
C GLN A 313 6.57 -17.08 13.47
N LYS A 314 7.81 -16.85 13.01
CA LYS A 314 8.28 -15.53 12.58
C LYS A 314 7.42 -14.98 11.44
N ARG A 315 7.06 -15.84 10.48
CA ARG A 315 6.16 -15.49 9.38
C ARG A 315 4.74 -15.17 9.85
N LEU A 316 4.17 -15.98 10.74
CA LEU A 316 2.83 -15.72 11.28
C LEU A 316 2.79 -14.38 12.04
N LEU A 317 3.76 -14.11 12.91
CA LEU A 317 3.85 -12.84 13.63
C LEU A 317 3.91 -11.66 12.64
N SER A 318 4.74 -11.79 11.61
CA SER A 318 4.94 -10.76 10.59
C SER A 318 3.70 -10.54 9.73
N LEU A 319 2.99 -11.60 9.36
CA LEU A 319 1.74 -11.50 8.61
C LEU A 319 0.67 -10.78 9.44
N LEU A 320 0.50 -11.16 10.71
CA LEU A 320 -0.48 -10.53 11.57
C LEU A 320 -0.15 -9.05 11.82
N TYR A 321 1.13 -8.72 12.01
CA TYR A 321 1.58 -7.33 12.10
C TYR A 321 1.29 -6.58 10.80
N TYR A 322 1.63 -7.18 9.65
CA TYR A 322 1.37 -6.60 8.33
C TYR A 322 -0.10 -6.27 8.11
N LEU A 323 -1.01 -7.18 8.50
CA LEU A 323 -2.45 -6.95 8.39
C LEU A 323 -2.94 -5.82 9.30
N ASP A 324 -2.33 -5.63 10.47
CA ASP A 324 -2.65 -4.53 11.39
C ASP A 324 -2.11 -3.16 10.91
N VAL A 325 -1.05 -3.16 10.11
CA VAL A 325 -0.53 -1.95 9.46
C VAL A 325 -1.42 -1.55 8.27
N ASN A 326 -1.88 -2.52 7.48
CA ASN A 326 -2.58 -2.27 6.22
C ASN A 326 -4.07 -2.54 6.37
N GLU A 327 -4.87 -1.53 6.71
CA GLU A 327 -6.31 -1.70 6.99
C GLU A 327 -7.20 -1.79 5.74
N ASP A 328 -6.77 -1.16 4.63
CA ASP A 328 -7.58 -1.03 3.41
C ASP A 328 -7.29 -2.12 2.36
N PHE A 329 -6.06 -2.64 2.35
CA PHE A 329 -5.58 -3.58 1.34
C PHE A 329 -4.57 -4.58 1.94
N ALA A 330 -4.30 -5.65 1.20
CA ALA A 330 -3.18 -6.55 1.47
C ALA A 330 -2.58 -7.04 0.15
N ILE A 331 -1.25 -7.03 0.04
CA ILE A 331 -0.51 -7.50 -1.13
C ILE A 331 0.33 -8.68 -0.67
N LEU A 332 -0.09 -9.89 -1.01
CA LEU A 332 0.43 -11.13 -0.48
C LEU A 332 1.05 -11.96 -1.60
N ASP A 333 2.33 -12.27 -1.48
CA ASP A 333 3.06 -13.14 -2.39
C ASP A 333 3.47 -14.40 -1.64
N GLU A 334 2.91 -15.54 -2.03
CA GLU A 334 3.11 -16.84 -1.38
C GLU A 334 2.92 -16.81 0.17
N PRO A 335 1.77 -16.29 0.66
CA PRO A 335 1.54 -16.14 2.10
C PRO A 335 1.52 -17.49 2.84
N ALA A 336 1.19 -18.58 2.15
CA ALA A 336 1.14 -19.92 2.73
C ALA A 336 2.52 -20.57 2.93
N ASN A 337 3.57 -20.05 2.27
CA ASN A 337 4.87 -20.70 2.31
C ASN A 337 5.43 -20.75 3.76
N GLY A 338 5.90 -21.92 4.18
CA GLY A 338 6.42 -22.16 5.54
C GLY A 338 5.41 -22.00 6.69
N LEU A 339 4.12 -21.79 6.42
CA LEU A 339 3.08 -21.74 7.44
C LEU A 339 2.35 -23.09 7.55
N HIS A 340 2.01 -23.45 8.79
CA HIS A 340 1.13 -24.59 9.02
C HIS A 340 -0.27 -24.30 8.42
N PRO A 341 -0.99 -25.27 7.82
CA PRO A 341 -2.29 -25.04 7.17
C PRO A 341 -3.32 -24.29 8.04
N ARG A 342 -3.40 -24.64 9.33
CA ARG A 342 -4.25 -23.92 10.31
C ARG A 342 -3.94 -22.43 10.45
N TRP A 343 -2.68 -22.03 10.28
CA TRP A 343 -2.28 -20.63 10.31
C TRP A 343 -2.58 -19.91 9.01
N VAL A 344 -2.49 -20.60 7.87
CA VAL A 344 -2.93 -20.07 6.56
C VAL A 344 -4.41 -19.76 6.62
N GLU A 345 -5.23 -20.72 7.04
CA GLU A 345 -6.68 -20.54 7.19
C GLU A 345 -7.01 -19.38 8.16
N ALA A 346 -6.36 -19.34 9.32
CA ALA A 346 -6.56 -18.24 10.28
C ALA A 346 -6.16 -16.88 9.68
N GLY A 347 -5.03 -16.79 9.00
CA GLY A 347 -4.58 -15.56 8.35
C GLY A 347 -5.52 -15.08 7.24
N LEU A 348 -6.10 -15.99 6.46
CA LEU A 348 -7.08 -15.66 5.43
C LEU A 348 -8.38 -15.11 6.03
N ARG A 349 -8.82 -15.62 7.19
CA ARG A 349 -9.98 -15.07 7.91
C ARG A 349 -9.73 -13.66 8.44
N GLU A 350 -8.48 -13.30 8.73
CA GLU A 350 -8.10 -11.96 9.20
C GLU A 350 -8.04 -10.90 8.08
N LEU A 351 -8.17 -11.29 6.81
CA LEU A 351 -8.18 -10.36 5.67
C LEU A 351 -9.33 -9.35 5.76
N GLY A 352 -10.48 -9.76 6.31
CA GLY A 352 -11.60 -8.86 6.60
C GLY A 352 -12.10 -8.09 5.36
N GLY A 353 -12.40 -6.80 5.52
CA GLY A 353 -12.92 -5.94 4.46
C GLY A 353 -11.86 -5.38 3.48
N ARG A 354 -10.61 -5.87 3.54
CA ARG A 354 -9.50 -5.38 2.71
C ARG A 354 -9.68 -5.74 1.24
N GLN A 355 -9.06 -4.96 0.36
CA GLN A 355 -8.84 -5.41 -1.02
C GLN A 355 -7.52 -6.17 -1.06
N VAL A 356 -7.60 -7.45 -1.38
CA VAL A 356 -6.46 -8.35 -1.28
C VAL A 356 -5.99 -8.70 -2.68
N PHE A 357 -4.70 -8.60 -2.92
CA PHE A 357 -4.02 -9.11 -4.10
C PHE A 357 -3.10 -10.24 -3.65
N LEU A 358 -3.41 -11.46 -4.06
CA LEU A 358 -2.77 -12.67 -3.57
C LEU A 358 -2.22 -13.48 -4.74
N ALA A 359 -0.90 -13.66 -4.79
CA ALA A 359 -0.26 -14.66 -5.62
C ALA A 359 0.06 -15.90 -4.77
N THR A 360 -0.20 -17.10 -5.30
CA THR A 360 0.22 -18.33 -4.64
C THR A 360 0.42 -19.51 -5.59
N GLN A 361 1.31 -20.42 -5.23
CA GLN A 361 1.52 -21.77 -5.78
C GLN A 361 0.97 -22.86 -4.85
N SER A 362 0.53 -22.49 -3.64
CA SER A 362 -0.14 -23.41 -2.74
C SER A 362 -1.63 -23.52 -3.10
N PRO A 363 -2.22 -24.72 -3.12
CA PRO A 363 -3.67 -24.86 -3.26
C PRO A 363 -4.43 -24.31 -2.04
N LEU A 364 -3.81 -24.25 -0.85
CA LEU A 364 -4.51 -23.93 0.40
C LEU A 364 -5.23 -22.58 0.37
N PRO A 365 -4.62 -21.46 -0.07
CA PRO A 365 -5.36 -20.20 -0.15
C PRO A 365 -6.50 -20.19 -1.17
N LEU A 366 -6.53 -21.15 -2.10
CA LEU A 366 -7.56 -21.28 -3.13
C LEU A 366 -8.74 -22.16 -2.66
N GLU A 367 -8.65 -22.82 -1.51
CA GLU A 367 -9.71 -23.70 -1.00
C GLU A 367 -10.81 -22.95 -0.22
N HIS A 368 -10.51 -21.74 0.24
CA HIS A 368 -11.38 -20.93 1.09
C HIS A 368 -12.25 -19.86 0.39
N PRO A 369 -11.88 -19.32 -0.80
CA PRO A 369 -12.68 -18.29 -1.44
C PRO A 369 -14.09 -18.76 -1.81
N VAL A 370 -15.07 -17.91 -1.48
CA VAL A 370 -16.46 -18.06 -1.92
C VAL A 370 -16.80 -16.85 -2.77
N PHE A 371 -17.38 -17.09 -3.94
CA PHE A 371 -17.84 -16.05 -4.86
C PHE A 371 -19.36 -16.09 -4.95
N ALA A 372 -20.01 -14.93 -4.91
CA ALA A 372 -21.46 -14.81 -5.00
C ALA A 372 -21.96 -14.80 -6.45
N SER A 373 -21.09 -14.49 -7.42
CA SER A 373 -21.45 -14.43 -8.85
C SER A 373 -20.28 -14.74 -9.78
N GLU A 374 -20.60 -15.04 -11.05
CA GLU A 374 -19.63 -15.18 -12.13
C GLU A 374 -18.78 -13.91 -12.30
N GLU A 375 -19.40 -12.74 -12.26
CA GLU A 375 -18.69 -11.47 -12.46
C GLU A 375 -17.74 -11.17 -11.30
N GLU A 376 -18.11 -11.54 -10.07
CA GLU A 376 -17.22 -11.44 -8.92
C GLU A 376 -16.01 -12.38 -9.08
N LEU A 377 -16.24 -13.64 -9.46
CA LEU A 377 -15.14 -14.58 -9.73
C LEU A 377 -14.24 -14.04 -10.85
N ARG A 378 -14.83 -13.53 -11.94
CA ARG A 378 -14.07 -12.98 -13.07
C ARG A 378 -13.21 -11.78 -12.66
N ALA A 379 -13.78 -10.83 -11.92
CA ALA A 379 -13.05 -9.66 -11.44
C ALA A 379 -11.98 -10.03 -10.40
N ALA A 380 -12.20 -11.11 -9.65
CA ALA A 380 -11.24 -11.63 -8.68
C ALA A 380 -10.08 -12.39 -9.31
N LEU A 381 -10.18 -12.90 -10.54
CA LEU A 381 -9.09 -13.64 -11.17
C LEU A 381 -8.28 -12.72 -12.09
N ILE A 382 -6.96 -12.67 -11.90
CA ILE A 382 -6.01 -12.00 -12.78
C ILE A 382 -5.00 -13.04 -13.24
N HIS A 383 -5.01 -13.36 -14.53
CA HIS A 383 -4.12 -14.33 -15.14
C HIS A 383 -2.90 -13.64 -15.75
N CYS A 384 -1.71 -14.09 -15.35
CA CYS A 384 -0.42 -13.65 -15.86
C CYS A 384 0.16 -14.72 -16.78
N ALA A 385 0.31 -14.40 -18.07
CA ALA A 385 0.86 -15.30 -19.08
C ALA A 385 1.64 -14.52 -20.14
N PRO A 386 2.61 -15.15 -20.85
CA PRO A 386 3.24 -14.51 -21.99
C PRO A 386 2.20 -14.22 -23.09
N VAL A 387 2.29 -13.04 -23.70
CA VAL A 387 1.48 -12.64 -24.85
C VAL A 387 2.38 -12.11 -25.95
N LEU A 388 2.02 -12.41 -27.20
CA LEU A 388 2.70 -11.83 -28.35
C LEU A 388 2.11 -10.45 -28.67
N HIS A 389 2.96 -9.44 -28.65
CA HIS A 389 2.63 -8.09 -29.07
C HIS A 389 3.69 -7.62 -30.07
N GLU A 390 3.26 -7.21 -31.27
CA GLU A 390 4.16 -6.80 -32.37
C GLU A 390 5.30 -7.79 -32.67
N GLY A 391 5.04 -9.10 -32.56
CA GLY A 391 6.01 -10.16 -32.83
C GLY A 391 7.08 -10.36 -31.73
N ARG A 392 6.94 -9.69 -30.58
CA ARG A 392 7.76 -9.91 -29.38
C ARG A 392 6.89 -10.49 -28.26
N GLU A 393 7.52 -11.25 -27.38
CA GLU A 393 6.88 -11.76 -26.17
C GLU A 393 6.88 -10.68 -25.08
N HIS A 394 5.71 -10.45 -24.49
CA HIS A 394 5.48 -9.52 -23.39
C HIS A 394 4.78 -10.25 -22.23
N MET A 395 4.89 -9.70 -21.02
CA MET A 395 4.03 -10.12 -19.91
C MET A 395 2.59 -9.62 -20.19
N GLY A 396 1.64 -10.54 -20.28
CA GLY A 396 0.22 -10.24 -20.41
C GLY A 396 -0.51 -10.46 -19.09
N TRP A 397 -1.27 -9.47 -18.66
CA TRP A 397 -2.15 -9.58 -17.50
C TRP A 397 -3.58 -9.35 -17.94
N ALA A 398 -4.48 -10.28 -17.62
CA ALA A 398 -5.87 -10.17 -18.03
C ALA A 398 -6.80 -10.90 -17.07
N HIS A 399 -8.04 -10.42 -16.97
CA HIS A 399 -9.13 -11.21 -16.42
C HIS A 399 -9.49 -12.37 -17.36
N PRO A 400 -9.99 -13.51 -16.84
CA PRO A 400 -10.49 -14.56 -17.69
C PRO A 400 -11.66 -14.07 -18.57
N THR A 401 -11.85 -14.74 -19.71
CA THR A 401 -13.02 -14.49 -20.56
C THR A 401 -14.30 -14.83 -19.79
N ARG A 402 -15.42 -14.18 -20.15
CA ARG A 402 -16.73 -14.49 -19.53
C ARG A 402 -17.08 -15.98 -19.64
N GLN A 403 -16.84 -16.58 -20.81
CA GLN A 403 -17.10 -18.01 -20.99
C GLN A 403 -16.29 -18.90 -20.04
N LEU A 404 -15.02 -18.58 -19.79
CA LEU A 404 -14.20 -19.33 -18.84
C LEU A 404 -14.66 -19.08 -17.40
N ALA A 405 -14.95 -17.83 -17.03
CA ALA A 405 -15.45 -17.48 -15.71
C ALA A 405 -16.77 -18.20 -15.39
N ALA A 406 -17.72 -18.26 -16.35
CA ALA A 406 -18.98 -18.99 -16.21
C ALA A 406 -18.74 -20.48 -15.89
N LYS A 407 -17.86 -21.13 -16.66
CA LYS A 407 -17.50 -22.55 -16.46
C LYS A 407 -16.87 -22.78 -15.09
N LEU A 408 -15.91 -21.93 -14.69
CA LEU A 408 -15.25 -22.02 -13.39
C LEU A 408 -16.25 -21.80 -12.25
N PHE A 409 -17.13 -20.81 -12.38
CA PHE A 409 -18.13 -20.47 -11.37
C PHE A 409 -19.14 -21.60 -11.17
N ASP A 410 -19.69 -22.15 -12.25
CA ASP A 410 -20.64 -23.27 -12.16
C ASP A 410 -20.00 -24.51 -11.54
N ALA A 411 -18.76 -24.83 -11.93
CA ALA A 411 -18.02 -25.95 -11.37
C ALA A 411 -17.66 -25.73 -9.87
N HIS A 412 -17.20 -24.54 -9.50
CA HIS A 412 -16.89 -24.18 -8.10
C HIS A 412 -18.13 -24.22 -7.22
N ARG A 413 -19.24 -23.62 -7.68
CA ARG A 413 -20.53 -23.60 -6.95
C ARG A 413 -21.12 -24.98 -6.77
N SER A 414 -20.93 -25.90 -7.71
CA SER A 414 -21.39 -27.29 -7.58
C SER A 414 -20.68 -28.05 -6.44
N GLY A 415 -19.57 -27.52 -5.92
CA GLY A 415 -18.75 -28.16 -4.89
C GLY A 415 -18.04 -29.43 -5.35
N ALA A 416 -18.09 -29.76 -6.66
CA ALA A 416 -17.52 -30.99 -7.19
C ALA A 416 -15.99 -31.03 -7.02
N ARG A 417 -15.30 -29.88 -7.10
CA ARG A 417 -13.84 -29.77 -7.05
C ARG A 417 -13.41 -28.44 -6.40
N PRO A 418 -12.27 -28.41 -5.69
CA PRO A 418 -11.67 -27.17 -5.20
C PRO A 418 -11.26 -26.24 -6.35
N LEU A 419 -11.32 -24.92 -6.13
CA LEU A 419 -10.97 -23.91 -7.15
C LEU A 419 -9.58 -24.14 -7.75
N GLY A 420 -8.56 -24.43 -6.95
CA GLY A 420 -7.21 -24.70 -7.45
C GLY A 420 -7.13 -25.93 -8.39
N ALA A 421 -7.99 -26.93 -8.22
CA ALA A 421 -8.07 -28.04 -9.18
C ALA A 421 -8.67 -27.59 -10.51
N LEU A 422 -9.73 -26.78 -10.46
CA LEU A 422 -10.39 -26.22 -11.63
C LEU A 422 -9.46 -25.28 -12.42
N LEU A 423 -8.70 -24.43 -11.72
CA LEU A 423 -7.75 -23.50 -12.35
C LEU A 423 -6.63 -24.24 -13.11
N ARG A 424 -6.12 -25.35 -12.55
CA ARG A 424 -5.12 -26.20 -13.24
C ARG A 424 -5.67 -26.90 -14.47
N GLU A 425 -6.89 -27.42 -14.40
CA GLU A 425 -7.55 -28.07 -15.54
C GLU A 425 -7.71 -27.11 -16.74
N HIS A 426 -7.89 -25.82 -16.45
CA HIS A 426 -8.01 -24.78 -17.46
C HIS A 426 -6.69 -24.07 -17.78
N ALA A 427 -5.54 -24.57 -17.29
CA ALA A 427 -4.20 -24.02 -17.52
C ALA A 427 -4.07 -22.52 -17.17
N VAL A 428 -4.72 -22.11 -16.08
CA VAL A 428 -4.65 -20.72 -15.56
C VAL A 428 -3.97 -20.61 -14.20
N TRP A 429 -3.46 -21.71 -13.64
CA TRP A 429 -2.69 -21.76 -12.39
C TRP A 429 -1.64 -22.86 -12.39
#